data_AF-A0A6J4USV6-F1
#
_entry.id   AF-A0A6J4USV6-F1
#
_cell.length_a   1.000
_cell.length_b   1.000
_cell.length_c   1.000
_cell.angle_alpha   90.00
_cell.angle_beta   90.00
_cell.angle_gamma   90.00
#
_symmetry.space_group_name_H-M   'P 1'
#
loop_
_entity.id
_entity.type
_entity.pdbx_description
1 polymer ?
#
loop_
_entity_poly.entity_id
_entity_poly.type
_entity_poly.pdbx_seq_one_letter_code
_entity_poly.pdbx_strand_id
1 'polypeptide(L)' 'EAHLRDLIEQGFEVTVVKDATAAPQHPELGDGYKAALINFGYIANAVLSTDEVIATMV' A
#
# COMPACT_ATOMS: atom_id res chain seq x y z
N GLU A 1 1.33 7.03 -1.11
CA GLU A 1 2.74 6.65 -1.36
C GLU A 1 3.72 7.51 -0.58
N ALA A 2 3.70 8.84 -0.67
CA ALA A 2 4.67 9.69 0.05
C ALA A 2 4.81 9.36 1.55
N HIS A 3 3.69 9.17 2.25
CA HIS A 3 3.71 8.76 3.67
C HIS A 3 4.32 7.37 3.92
N LEU A 4 4.13 6.41 3.01
CA LEU A 4 4.77 5.10 3.11
C LEU A 4 6.29 5.25 3.06
N ARG A 5 6.81 6.04 2.11
CA ARG A 5 8.26 6.25 1.97
C ARG A 5 8.86 6.95 3.18
N ASP A 6 8.22 8.01 3.65
CA ASP A 6 8.67 8.75 4.83
C ASP A 6 8.79 7.85 6.07
N LEU A 7 7.79 6.98 6.30
CA LEU A 7 7.85 6.02 7.41
C LEU A 7 8.95 4.96 7.24
N ILE A 8 9.15 4.44 6.02
CA ILE A 8 10.24 3.51 5.72
C ILE A 8 11.60 4.19 5.95
N GLU A 9 11.77 5.43 5.50
CA GLU A 9 12.99 6.22 5.65
C GLU A 9 13.30 6.54 7.11
N GLN A 10 12.28 6.67 7.95
CA GLN A 10 12.40 6.79 9.41
C GLN A 10 12.71 5.46 10.11
N GLY A 11 12.76 4.35 9.38
CA GLY A 11 13.12 3.03 9.90
C GLY A 11 11.96 2.22 10.48
N PHE A 12 10.71 2.61 10.22
CA PHE A 12 9.56 1.81 10.61
C PHE A 12 9.35 0.61 9.68
N GLU A 13 8.83 -0.50 10.22
CA GLU A 13 8.22 -1.53 9.40
C GLU A 13 6.80 -1.08 9.02
N VAL A 14 6.51 -1.03 7.72
CA VAL A 14 5.25 -0.47 7.22
C VAL A 14 4.47 -1.53 6.45
N THR A 15 3.24 -1.76 6.89
CA THR A 15 2.23 -2.55 6.16
C THR A 15 1.22 -1.62 5.50
N VAL A 16 0.94 -1.84 4.21
CA VAL A 16 -0.15 -1.14 3.51
C VAL A 16 -1.40 -2.02 3.49
N VAL A 17 -2.55 -1.44 3.88
CA VAL A 17 -3.85 -2.11 3.83
C VAL A 17 -4.52 -1.81 2.49
N LYS A 18 -4.44 -2.76 1.56
CA LYS A 18 -4.73 -2.57 0.12
C LYS A 18 -6.20 -2.32 -0.18
N ASP A 19 -7.12 -2.90 0.58
CA ASP A 19 -8.57 -2.70 0.45
C ASP A 19 -9.08 -1.49 1.24
N ALA A 20 -8.24 -0.89 2.08
CA ALA A 20 -8.46 0.41 2.71
C ALA A 20 -7.77 1.56 1.96
N THR A 21 -7.21 1.30 0.78
CA THR A 21 -6.51 2.28 -0.06
C THR A 21 -7.25 2.47 -1.39
N ALA A 22 -7.44 3.72 -1.81
CA ALA A 22 -8.00 4.05 -3.13
C ALA A 22 -6.99 4.84 -3.96
N ALA A 23 -7.13 4.79 -5.29
CA ALA A 23 -6.34 5.60 -6.21
C ALA A 23 -7.16 5.97 -7.47
N PRO A 24 -6.75 7.02 -8.20
CA PRO A 24 -7.49 7.50 -9.37
C PRO A 24 -7.56 6.47 -10.51
N GLN A 25 -8.69 6.49 -11.23
CA GLN A 25 -8.83 5.88 -12.55
C GLN A 25 -8.72 6.99 -13.59
N HIS A 26 -7.69 6.95 -14.42
CA HIS A 26 -7.43 7.98 -15.42
C HIS A 26 -7.75 7.47 -16.83
N PRO A 27 -8.44 8.25 -17.69
CA PRO A 27 -8.87 7.79 -19.02
C PRO A 27 -7.69 7.40 -19.94
N GLU A 28 -6.57 8.12 -19.86
CA GLU A 28 -5.37 7.82 -20.67
C GLU A 28 -4.26 7.06 -19.91
N LEU A 29 -3.89 7.53 -18.71
CA LEU A 29 -2.84 6.93 -17.88
C LEU A 29 -3.23 5.59 -17.23
N GLY A 30 -4.53 5.26 -17.19
CA GLY A 30 -5.04 3.97 -16.73
C GLY A 30 -5.32 3.87 -15.23
N ASP A 31 -5.16 2.66 -14.70
CA ASP A 31 -5.57 2.26 -13.36
C ASP A 31 -4.50 2.60 -12.32
N GLY A 32 -4.67 3.72 -11.63
CA GLY A 32 -3.75 4.18 -10.60
C GLY A 32 -3.70 3.27 -9.38
N TYR A 33 -4.75 2.47 -9.12
CA TYR A 33 -4.77 1.54 -7.99
C TYR A 33 -3.82 0.38 -8.24
N LYS A 34 -3.88 -0.22 -9.44
CA LYS A 34 -2.92 -1.25 -9.85
C LYS A 34 -1.49 -0.73 -9.85
N ALA A 35 -1.26 0.47 -10.36
CA ALA A 35 0.07 1.09 -10.34
C ALA A 35 0.58 1.27 -8.90
N ALA A 36 -0.28 1.73 -7.98
CA ALA A 36 0.07 1.89 -6.57
C ALA A 36 0.40 0.54 -5.90
N LEU A 37 -0.39 -0.52 -6.14
CA LEU A 37 -0.10 -1.85 -5.57
C LEU A 37 1.23 -2.42 -6.04
N ILE A 38 1.58 -2.24 -7.32
CA ILE A 38 2.89 -2.63 -7.84
C ILE A 38 3.98 -1.89 -7.09
N ASN A 39 3.86 -0.56 -6.96
CA ASN A 39 4.85 0.25 -6.27
C ASN A 39 4.98 -0.11 -4.78
N PHE A 40 3.86 -0.32 -4.09
CA PHE A 40 3.87 -0.75 -2.69
C PHE A 40 4.54 -2.11 -2.51
N GLY A 41 4.34 -3.05 -3.44
CA GLY A 41 5.01 -4.36 -3.41
C GLY A 41 6.54 -4.30 -3.48
N TYR A 42 7.12 -3.19 -3.96
CA TYR A 42 8.57 -2.99 -3.95
C TYR A 42 9.09 -2.28 -2.70
N ILE A 43 8.23 -1.60 -1.93
CA ILE A 43 8.66 -0.64 -0.89
C ILE A 43 8.19 -1.04 0.51
N ALA A 44 6.92 -1.44 0.62
CA ALA A 44 6.33 -1.79 1.91
C ALA A 44 6.83 -3.16 2.37
N ASN A 45 6.88 -3.37 3.68
CA ASN A 45 7.21 -4.67 4.28
C ASN A 45 6.11 -5.71 4.00
N ALA A 46 4.85 -5.27 3.91
CA ALA A 46 3.72 -6.10 3.52
C ALA A 46 2.60 -5.29 2.86
N VAL A 47 1.81 -5.95 2.01
CA VAL A 47 0.62 -5.38 1.37
C VAL A 47 -0.56 -6.34 1.58
N LEU A 48 -1.34 -6.07 2.63
CA LEU A 48 -2.36 -6.97 3.15
C LEU A 48 -3.76 -6.40 2.94
N SER A 49 -4.76 -7.27 2.88
CA SER A 49 -6.17 -6.90 3.06
C SER A 49 -6.46 -6.62 4.53
N THR A 50 -7.59 -5.98 4.79
CA THR A 50 -8.04 -5.66 6.15
C THR A 50 -8.21 -6.94 6.97
N ASP A 51 -8.80 -7.99 6.39
CA ASP A 51 -8.98 -9.28 7.06
C ASP A 51 -7.64 -9.95 7.39
N GLU A 52 -6.67 -9.90 6.46
CA GLU A 52 -5.31 -10.40 6.70
C GLU A 52 -4.63 -9.64 7.86
N VAL A 53 -4.77 -8.32 7.94
CA VAL A 53 -4.23 -7.52 9.06
C VAL A 53 -4.88 -7.93 10.38
N ILE A 54 -6.21 -8.00 10.44
CA ILE A 54 -6.93 -8.37 11.67
C ILE A 54 -6.48 -9.74 12.17
N ALA A 55 -6.27 -10.70 11.26
CA ALA A 55 -5.79 -12.03 11.62
C ALA A 55 -4.38 -12.06 12.25
N THR A 56 -3.57 -11.01 12.06
CA THR A 56 -2.22 -10.89 12.64
C THR A 56 -2.19 -10.21 14.02
N MET A 57 -3.28 -9.57 14.46
CA MET A 57 -3.32 -8.75 15.68
C MET A 57 -3.61 -9.53 16.97
N VAL A 58 -3.26 -10.82 17.02
CA VAL A 58 -3.59 -11.74 18.13
C VAL A 58 -2.57 -11.67 19.26
#